data_AF-A0A6J7BNC7-F1
#
_entry.id   AF-A0A6J7BNC7-F1
#
_cell.length_a   1.000
_cell.length_b   1.000
_cell.length_c   1.000
_cell.angle_alpha   90.00
_cell.angle_beta   90.00
_cell.angle_gamma   90.00
#
_symmetry.space_group_name_H-M   'P 1'
#
loop_
_entity.id
_entity.type
_entity.pdbx_description
1 polymer ?
#
loop_
_entity_poly.entity_id
_entity_poly.type
_entity_poly.pdbx_seq_one_letter_code
_entity_poly.pdbx_strand_id
1 'polypeptide(L)'
;MTNREDSDQPQSYLRSTDGVAPIRVLVVDDEPDLADLVSTALRFDGCRTATAGDADEAMRVARELRPDIAVLDMMMPGDDGIRLLARLRAEHPDLPAVFLTARGDTRDCIAGLRAGADDYIAKPFSLEELLARLQAVLRRTGRLDERGAVLTVADLSLDELTREVRRGDELVDLTPTEFDLLRFLMQNARAVVSKAQILDRVWHYDFSGRSNIVEQYVGYLRRKVDAEREPLIHTVRGVGYVIRAPRPGDSSG
;
A
#
# COMPACT_ATOMS: atom_id res chain seq x y z
N MET A 1 -12.33 0.08 36.76
CA MET A 1 -12.06 1.51 36.50
C MET A 1 -10.57 1.60 36.21
N THR A 2 -10.09 1.76 34.98
CA THR A 2 -10.64 2.51 33.84
C THR A 2 -10.13 1.89 32.54
N ASN A 3 -10.98 1.85 31.50
CA ASN A 3 -10.65 1.40 30.14
C ASN A 3 -9.41 2.09 29.57
N ARG A 4 -8.64 1.33 28.79
CA ARG A 4 -7.78 1.87 27.73
C ARG A 4 -7.97 1.01 26.48
N GLU A 5 -9.19 1.07 25.97
CA GLU A 5 -9.42 0.93 24.53
C GLU A 5 -8.79 2.13 23.81
N ASP A 6 -8.52 1.97 22.53
CA ASP A 6 -7.83 2.87 21.59
C ASP A 6 -6.30 2.88 21.59
N SER A 7 -5.75 2.15 20.61
CA SER A 7 -4.88 2.70 19.56
C SER A 7 -4.76 1.70 18.40
N ASP A 8 -5.87 1.27 17.82
CA ASP A 8 -5.88 0.59 16.52
C ASP A 8 -6.09 1.65 15.44
N GLN A 9 -5.07 2.49 15.23
CA GLN A 9 -5.09 3.42 14.09
C GLN A 9 -4.67 2.64 12.85
N PRO A 10 -5.51 2.57 11.80
CA PRO A 10 -5.11 1.89 10.57
C PRO A 10 -3.91 2.61 9.94
N GLN A 11 -2.89 1.82 9.60
CA GLN A 11 -1.66 2.28 8.98
C GLN A 11 -1.93 2.73 7.56
N SER A 12 -1.88 4.03 7.32
CA SER A 12 -2.12 4.65 6.01
C SER A 12 -0.88 4.55 5.11
N TYR A 13 -0.98 3.77 4.03
CA TYR A 13 0.04 3.61 2.98
C TYR A 13 -0.09 4.68 1.87
N LEU A 14 -1.08 5.58 1.94
CA LEU A 14 -1.36 6.62 0.94
C LEU A 14 -1.39 8.03 1.56
N ARG A 15 -0.20 8.60 1.81
CA ARG A 15 -0.05 10.00 2.26
C ARG A 15 0.35 10.91 1.09
N SER A 16 -0.32 12.06 0.99
CA SER A 16 0.00 13.13 0.02
C SER A 16 1.39 13.72 0.26
N THR A 17 2.00 14.30 -0.77
CA THR A 17 3.33 14.96 -0.75
C THR A 17 3.46 16.06 0.30
N ASP A 18 2.36 16.69 0.70
CA ASP A 18 2.34 17.70 1.77
C ASP A 18 2.35 17.09 3.19
N GLY A 19 2.39 15.76 3.32
CA GLY A 19 2.53 15.02 4.58
C GLY A 19 1.34 15.08 5.55
N VAL A 20 0.31 15.89 5.26
CA VAL A 20 -0.79 16.23 6.18
C VAL A 20 -2.18 15.85 5.66
N ALA A 21 -2.42 15.84 4.35
CA ALA A 21 -3.75 15.56 3.78
C ALA A 21 -3.87 14.13 3.22
N PRO A 22 -5.01 13.44 3.46
CA PRO A 22 -5.26 12.11 2.89
C PRO A 22 -5.41 12.20 1.38
N ILE A 23 -4.87 11.23 0.64
CA ILE A 23 -5.10 11.11 -0.81
C ILE A 23 -6.59 10.99 -1.08
N ARG A 24 -7.10 11.77 -2.04
CA ARG A 24 -8.51 11.78 -2.42
C ARG A 24 -8.73 10.89 -3.64
N VAL A 25 -9.50 9.84 -3.48
CA VAL A 25 -9.79 8.88 -4.56
C VAL A 25 -11.26 8.98 -4.97
N LEU A 26 -11.50 9.21 -6.26
CA LEU A 26 -12.83 9.05 -6.86
C LEU A 26 -12.93 7.62 -7.39
N VAL A 27 -13.95 6.87 -6.96
CA VAL A 27 -14.23 5.52 -7.46
C VAL A 27 -15.52 5.59 -8.28
N VAL A 28 -15.47 5.19 -9.55
CA VAL A 28 -16.64 5.21 -10.45
C VAL A 28 -16.85 3.81 -11.02
N ASP A 29 -18.00 3.22 -10.70
CA ASP A 29 -18.38 1.87 -11.12
C ASP A 29 -19.91 1.76 -10.99
N ASP A 30 -20.60 1.18 -11.98
CA ASP A 30 -22.06 1.03 -11.94
C ASP A 30 -22.51 -0.11 -11.01
N GLU A 31 -21.57 -0.95 -10.54
CA GLU A 31 -21.78 -1.96 -9.51
C GLU A 31 -21.54 -1.34 -8.12
N PRO A 32 -22.59 -0.91 -7.38
CA PRO A 32 -22.42 -0.16 -6.12
C PRO A 32 -21.69 -0.97 -5.03
N ASP A 33 -21.87 -2.29 -5.01
CA ASP A 33 -21.21 -3.18 -4.06
C ASP A 33 -19.68 -3.21 -4.28
N LEU A 34 -19.24 -3.18 -5.55
CA LEU A 34 -17.81 -3.14 -5.88
C LEU A 34 -17.22 -1.76 -5.55
N ALA A 35 -17.93 -0.69 -5.90
CA ALA A 35 -17.53 0.67 -5.58
C ALA A 35 -17.37 0.87 -4.06
N ASP A 36 -18.31 0.36 -3.26
CA ASP A 36 -18.26 0.45 -1.79
C ASP A 36 -17.15 -0.41 -1.18
N LEU A 37 -16.93 -1.63 -1.70
CA LEU A 37 -15.83 -2.49 -1.29
C LEU A 37 -14.46 -1.81 -1.50
N VAL A 38 -14.23 -1.28 -2.71
CA VAL A 38 -13.00 -0.57 -3.06
C VAL A 38 -12.84 0.69 -2.20
N SER A 39 -13.90 1.47 -2.05
CA SER A 39 -13.93 2.68 -1.24
C SER A 39 -13.60 2.41 0.23
N THR A 40 -14.16 1.34 0.80
CA THR A 40 -13.91 0.92 2.19
C THR A 40 -12.46 0.50 2.39
N ALA A 41 -11.89 -0.29 1.48
CA ALA A 41 -10.50 -0.70 1.54
C ALA A 41 -9.54 0.50 1.46
N LEU A 42 -9.80 1.45 0.57
CA LEU A 42 -9.00 2.67 0.42
C LEU A 42 -9.11 3.60 1.64
N ARG A 43 -10.28 3.71 2.25
CA ARG A 43 -10.46 4.45 3.52
C ARG A 43 -9.67 3.81 4.66
N PHE A 44 -9.65 2.48 4.72
CA PHE A 44 -8.79 1.76 5.67
C PHE A 44 -7.31 2.08 5.41
N ASP A 45 -6.92 2.34 4.17
CA ASP A 45 -5.58 2.79 3.82
C ASP A 45 -5.32 4.31 4.04
N GLY A 46 -6.25 5.00 4.70
CA GLY A 46 -6.17 6.42 5.04
C GLY A 46 -6.47 7.37 3.88
N CYS A 47 -7.05 6.88 2.77
CA CYS A 47 -7.58 7.75 1.73
C CYS A 47 -8.91 8.38 2.14
N ARG A 48 -9.20 9.55 1.58
CA ARG A 48 -10.56 10.09 1.52
C ARG A 48 -11.18 9.66 0.20
N THR A 49 -12.31 8.97 0.25
CA THR A 49 -12.94 8.45 -0.97
C THR A 49 -14.34 9.00 -1.17
N ALA A 50 -14.74 9.15 -2.44
CA ALA A 50 -16.13 9.29 -2.84
C ALA A 50 -16.42 8.35 -4.01
N THR A 51 -17.65 7.87 -4.09
CA THR A 51 -18.12 6.94 -5.12
C THR A 51 -19.09 7.65 -6.06
N ALA A 52 -19.21 7.15 -7.29
CA ALA A 52 -20.24 7.55 -8.24
C ALA A 52 -20.67 6.33 -9.09
N GLY A 53 -21.96 6.21 -9.38
CA GLY A 53 -22.51 5.11 -10.19
C GLY A 53 -22.60 5.40 -11.68
N ASP A 54 -22.45 6.67 -12.08
CA ASP A 54 -22.53 7.10 -13.47
C ASP A 54 -21.65 8.34 -13.74
N ALA A 55 -21.55 8.74 -15.01
CA ALA A 55 -20.68 9.85 -15.41
C ALA A 55 -21.14 11.22 -14.88
N ASP A 56 -22.43 11.47 -14.75
CA ASP A 56 -22.94 12.78 -14.32
C ASP A 56 -22.75 12.94 -12.81
N GLU A 57 -23.00 11.88 -12.05
CA GLU A 57 -22.64 11.81 -10.64
C GLU A 57 -21.13 11.95 -10.46
N ALA A 58 -20.31 11.25 -11.26
CA ALA A 58 -18.85 11.34 -11.18
C ALA A 58 -18.36 12.77 -11.40
N MET A 59 -18.91 13.50 -12.38
CA MET A 59 -18.56 14.91 -12.62
C MET A 59 -18.98 15.80 -11.44
N ARG A 60 -20.15 15.58 -10.84
CA ARG A 60 -20.59 16.34 -9.65
C ARG A 60 -19.67 16.08 -8.45
N VAL A 61 -19.41 14.82 -8.15
CA VAL A 61 -18.57 14.38 -7.04
C VAL A 61 -17.12 14.85 -7.24
N ALA A 62 -16.59 14.82 -8.46
CA ALA A 62 -15.25 15.28 -8.77
C ALA A 62 -15.06 16.77 -8.44
N ARG A 63 -16.04 17.63 -8.75
CA ARG A 63 -15.96 19.07 -8.41
C ARG A 63 -15.92 19.33 -6.91
N GLU A 64 -16.65 18.53 -6.13
CA GLU A 64 -16.72 18.62 -4.67
C GLU A 64 -15.47 18.04 -4.00
N LEU A 65 -15.08 16.82 -4.37
CA LEU A 65 -13.95 16.09 -3.79
C LEU A 65 -12.60 16.68 -4.25
N ARG A 66 -12.52 17.10 -5.51
CA ARG A 66 -11.30 17.43 -6.26
C ARG A 66 -10.28 16.29 -6.16
N PRO A 67 -10.52 15.12 -6.78
CA PRO A 67 -9.73 13.92 -6.56
C PRO A 67 -8.26 14.09 -6.96
N ASP A 68 -7.37 13.38 -6.26
CA ASP A 68 -5.95 13.25 -6.59
C ASP A 68 -5.70 12.08 -7.56
N ILE A 69 -6.60 11.10 -7.61
CA ILE A 69 -6.62 9.99 -8.57
C ILE A 69 -8.06 9.45 -8.73
N ALA A 70 -8.36 8.87 -9.88
CA ALA A 70 -9.62 8.18 -10.15
C ALA A 70 -9.44 6.67 -10.41
N VAL A 71 -10.35 5.86 -9.88
CA VAL A 71 -10.58 4.47 -10.29
C VAL A 71 -11.86 4.47 -11.13
N LEU A 72 -11.77 4.06 -12.39
CA LEU A 72 -12.89 4.15 -13.32
C LEU A 72 -13.20 2.78 -13.91
N ASP A 73 -14.46 2.33 -13.85
CA ASP A 73 -14.89 1.25 -14.72
C ASP A 73 -14.83 1.72 -16.18
N MET A 74 -14.23 0.89 -17.01
CA MET A 74 -14.16 1.08 -18.45
C MET A 74 -15.53 0.91 -19.10
N MET A 75 -16.34 -0.01 -18.58
CA MET A 75 -17.58 -0.47 -19.19
C MET A 75 -18.78 -0.13 -18.31
N MET A 76 -19.27 1.12 -18.38
CA MET A 76 -20.51 1.51 -17.69
C MET A 76 -21.70 1.55 -18.65
N PRO A 77 -22.91 1.19 -18.21
CA PRO A 77 -24.12 1.31 -19.02
C PRO A 77 -24.37 2.78 -19.45
N GLY A 78 -24.33 3.04 -20.75
CA GLY A 78 -24.64 4.36 -21.32
C GLY A 78 -23.46 5.34 -21.42
N ASP A 79 -22.32 5.04 -20.79
CA ASP A 79 -21.12 5.87 -20.83
C ASP A 79 -19.83 5.04 -20.98
N ASP A 80 -18.84 5.64 -21.65
CA ASP A 80 -17.52 5.06 -21.84
C ASP A 80 -16.56 5.68 -20.83
N GLY A 81 -15.91 4.87 -20.00
CA GLY A 81 -14.97 5.34 -18.98
C GLY A 81 -13.86 6.24 -19.55
N ILE A 82 -13.48 6.04 -20.82
CA ILE A 82 -12.51 6.90 -21.53
C ILE A 82 -13.10 8.30 -21.77
N ARG A 83 -14.37 8.38 -22.18
CA ARG A 83 -15.06 9.68 -22.37
C ARG A 83 -15.25 10.40 -21.05
N LEU A 84 -15.58 9.66 -19.98
CA LEU A 84 -15.64 10.23 -18.63
C LEU A 84 -14.28 10.79 -18.21
N LEU A 85 -13.18 10.06 -18.42
CA LEU A 85 -11.85 10.56 -18.10
C LEU A 85 -11.51 11.85 -18.87
N ALA A 86 -11.89 11.94 -20.15
CA ALA A 86 -11.72 13.17 -20.93
C ALA A 86 -12.51 14.34 -20.35
N ARG A 87 -13.76 14.12 -19.91
CA ARG A 87 -14.60 15.14 -19.24
C ARG A 87 -13.96 15.57 -17.91
N LEU A 88 -13.52 14.62 -17.09
CA LEU A 88 -12.86 14.88 -15.81
C LEU A 88 -11.58 15.70 -16.00
N ARG A 89 -10.75 15.36 -16.99
CA ARG A 89 -9.50 16.07 -17.28
C ARG A 89 -9.70 17.47 -17.88
N ALA A 90 -10.86 17.74 -18.49
CA ALA A 90 -11.20 19.10 -18.90
C ALA A 90 -11.38 20.04 -17.70
N GLU A 91 -11.81 19.54 -16.54
CA GLU A 91 -11.97 20.32 -15.30
C GLU A 91 -10.80 20.15 -14.31
N HIS A 92 -10.15 18.98 -14.34
CA HIS A 92 -9.00 18.63 -13.51
C HIS A 92 -7.83 18.20 -14.42
N PRO A 93 -7.09 19.17 -14.98
CA PRO A 93 -5.91 18.88 -15.78
C PRO A 93 -4.98 17.94 -15.02
N ASP A 94 -4.46 16.93 -15.72
CA ASP A 94 -3.53 15.93 -15.19
C ASP A 94 -4.10 14.97 -14.13
N LEU A 95 -5.43 14.84 -14.00
CA LEU A 95 -6.02 13.83 -13.12
C LEU A 95 -5.57 12.42 -13.57
N PRO A 96 -4.85 11.67 -12.72
CA PRO A 96 -4.47 10.31 -13.04
C PRO A 96 -5.65 9.37 -12.90
N ALA A 97 -5.67 8.30 -13.71
CA ALA A 97 -6.73 7.30 -13.64
C ALA A 97 -6.24 5.87 -13.85
N VAL A 98 -6.76 4.97 -13.01
CA VAL A 98 -6.64 3.51 -13.15
C VAL A 98 -7.98 2.96 -13.63
N PHE A 99 -7.98 2.27 -14.76
CA PHE A 99 -9.20 1.64 -15.28
C PHE A 99 -9.41 0.23 -14.72
N LEU A 100 -10.66 -0.10 -14.37
CA LEU A 100 -11.11 -1.47 -14.17
C LEU A 100 -11.69 -1.96 -15.51
N THR A 101 -11.22 -3.09 -16.01
CA THR A 101 -11.64 -3.64 -17.30
C THR A 101 -12.06 -5.10 -17.16
N ALA A 102 -12.98 -5.58 -17.99
CA ALA A 102 -13.25 -7.01 -18.06
C ALA A 102 -12.02 -7.78 -18.58
N ARG A 103 -11.80 -9.01 -18.08
CA ARG A 103 -10.72 -9.89 -18.52
C ARG A 103 -10.92 -10.30 -19.98
N GLY A 104 -9.92 -10.02 -20.82
CA GLY A 104 -9.90 -10.44 -22.22
C GLY A 104 -9.98 -9.31 -23.25
N ASP A 105 -10.14 -8.05 -22.81
CA ASP A 105 -10.28 -6.91 -23.72
C ASP A 105 -8.95 -6.24 -24.07
N THR A 106 -8.05 -7.02 -24.68
CA THR A 106 -6.71 -6.56 -25.10
C THR A 106 -6.78 -5.38 -26.09
N ARG A 107 -7.91 -5.20 -26.79
CA ARG A 107 -8.11 -4.06 -27.71
C ARG A 107 -8.43 -2.77 -26.95
N ASP A 108 -9.24 -2.85 -25.91
CA ASP A 108 -9.64 -1.69 -25.11
C ASP A 108 -8.49 -1.20 -24.22
N CYS A 109 -7.62 -2.09 -23.72
CA CYS A 109 -6.38 -1.71 -23.05
C CYS A 109 -5.43 -0.89 -23.95
N ILE A 110 -5.30 -1.25 -25.23
CA ILE A 110 -4.44 -0.52 -26.19
C ILE A 110 -5.05 0.84 -26.55
N ALA A 111 -6.38 0.93 -26.68
CA ALA A 111 -7.08 2.18 -26.91
C ALA A 111 -7.00 3.12 -25.69
N GLY A 112 -7.16 2.59 -24.48
CA GLY A 112 -7.04 3.32 -23.21
C GLY A 112 -5.64 3.90 -22.99
N LEU A 113 -4.58 3.13 -23.24
CA LEU A 113 -3.19 3.63 -23.19
C LEU A 113 -2.92 4.75 -24.20
N ARG A 114 -3.54 4.70 -25.39
CA ARG A 114 -3.44 5.77 -26.41
C ARG A 114 -4.29 6.99 -26.07
N ALA A 115 -5.39 6.82 -25.33
CA ALA A 115 -6.29 7.88 -24.88
C ALA A 115 -5.82 8.56 -23.57
N GLY A 116 -4.72 8.08 -22.97
CA GLY A 116 -4.08 8.70 -21.82
C GLY A 116 -4.43 8.06 -20.47
N ALA A 117 -4.95 6.84 -20.42
CA ALA A 117 -5.05 6.06 -19.18
C ALA A 117 -3.66 5.90 -18.53
N ASP A 118 -3.60 5.99 -17.20
CA ASP A 118 -2.33 5.86 -16.49
C ASP A 118 -1.95 4.42 -16.20
N ASP A 119 -2.94 3.56 -15.91
CA ASP A 119 -2.82 2.11 -15.72
C ASP A 119 -4.20 1.42 -15.87
N TYR A 120 -4.23 0.09 -15.88
CA TYR A 120 -5.45 -0.74 -15.98
C TYR A 120 -5.37 -2.02 -15.12
N ILE A 121 -6.53 -2.52 -14.72
CA ILE A 121 -6.72 -3.73 -13.91
C ILE A 121 -7.83 -4.57 -14.49
N ALA A 122 -7.56 -5.85 -14.73
CA ALA A 122 -8.59 -6.79 -15.18
C ALA A 122 -9.45 -7.30 -14.00
N LYS A 123 -10.78 -7.19 -14.10
CA LYS A 123 -11.76 -7.88 -13.26
C LYS A 123 -11.73 -9.39 -13.58
N PRO A 124 -11.66 -10.30 -12.59
CA PRO A 124 -11.58 -10.05 -11.14
C PRO A 124 -10.15 -9.72 -10.69
N PHE A 125 -10.03 -8.79 -9.75
CA PHE A 125 -8.76 -8.34 -9.16
C PHE A 125 -8.77 -8.46 -7.63
N SER A 126 -7.59 -8.43 -7.02
CA SER A 126 -7.47 -8.30 -5.56
C SER A 126 -7.37 -6.83 -5.16
N LEU A 127 -7.82 -6.49 -3.93
CA LEU A 127 -7.63 -5.14 -3.38
C LEU A 127 -6.16 -4.76 -3.27
N GLU A 128 -5.29 -5.72 -2.98
CA GLU A 128 -3.83 -5.54 -2.93
C GLU A 128 -3.27 -5.12 -4.30
N GLU A 129 -3.75 -5.74 -5.39
CA GLU A 129 -3.36 -5.35 -6.76
C GLU A 129 -3.80 -3.92 -7.08
N LEU A 130 -5.04 -3.55 -6.73
CA LEU A 130 -5.56 -2.20 -6.93
C LEU A 130 -4.73 -1.16 -6.17
N LEU A 131 -4.45 -1.40 -4.90
CA LEU A 131 -3.63 -0.52 -4.07
C LEU A 131 -2.22 -0.35 -4.66
N ALA A 132 -1.58 -1.44 -5.06
CA ALA A 132 -0.24 -1.40 -5.65
C ALA A 132 -0.18 -0.53 -6.92
N ARG A 133 -1.21 -0.60 -7.78
CA ARG A 133 -1.28 0.20 -9.01
C ARG A 133 -1.62 1.66 -8.76
N LEU A 134 -2.56 1.94 -7.86
CA LEU A 134 -2.86 3.32 -7.44
C LEU A 134 -1.61 4.01 -6.89
N GLN A 135 -0.85 3.31 -6.03
CA GLN A 135 0.42 3.82 -5.54
C GLN A 135 1.44 4.06 -6.66
N ALA A 136 1.55 3.14 -7.63
CA ALA A 136 2.46 3.31 -8.77
C ALA A 136 2.13 4.55 -9.61
N VAL A 137 0.84 4.77 -9.89
CA VAL A 137 0.37 5.94 -10.65
C VAL A 137 0.55 7.25 -9.86
N LEU A 138 0.19 7.27 -8.58
CA LEU A 138 0.36 8.44 -7.72
C LEU A 138 1.84 8.85 -7.59
N ARG A 139 2.75 7.87 -7.50
CA ARG A 139 4.20 8.13 -7.53
C ARG A 139 4.65 8.74 -8.86
N ARG A 140 4.29 8.12 -10.00
CA ARG A 140 4.68 8.61 -11.34
C ARG A 140 4.20 10.04 -11.62
N THR A 141 3.06 10.42 -11.04
CA THR A 141 2.49 11.77 -11.20
C THR A 141 2.95 12.76 -10.13
N GLY A 142 3.90 12.38 -9.27
CA GLY A 142 4.44 13.26 -8.23
C GLY A 142 3.43 13.62 -7.14
N ARG A 143 2.34 12.84 -7.01
CA ARG A 143 1.27 13.02 -6.01
C ARG A 143 1.49 12.19 -4.75
N LEU A 144 2.42 11.24 -4.79
CA LEU A 144 2.96 10.52 -3.63
C LEU A 144 4.43 10.92 -3.44
N ASP A 145 4.85 11.18 -2.20
CA ASP A 145 6.26 11.53 -1.91
C ASP A 145 7.18 10.32 -2.17
N GLU A 146 8.20 10.51 -3.02
CA GLU A 146 9.24 9.50 -3.31
C GLU A 146 10.03 9.13 -2.04
N ARG A 147 10.09 10.03 -1.05
CA ARG A 147 10.78 9.82 0.23
C ARG A 147 10.08 8.82 1.15
N GLY A 148 8.84 8.43 0.85
CA GLY A 148 8.07 7.45 1.62
C GLY A 148 8.37 6.00 1.28
N ALA A 149 9.06 5.72 0.16
CA ALA A 149 9.32 4.36 -0.30
C ALA A 149 10.55 3.70 0.34
N VAL A 150 11.44 4.48 0.97
CA VAL A 150 12.63 3.96 1.63
C VAL A 150 12.45 4.01 3.15
N LEU A 151 12.19 2.85 3.74
CA LEU A 151 12.15 2.69 5.19
C LEU A 151 13.58 2.71 5.73
N THR A 152 13.86 3.46 6.80
CA THR A 152 15.19 3.53 7.41
C THR A 152 15.14 3.33 8.93
N VAL A 153 15.99 2.45 9.44
CA VAL A 153 16.22 2.24 10.88
C VAL A 153 17.72 2.15 11.13
N ALA A 154 18.30 3.17 11.79
CA ALA A 154 19.75 3.29 11.92
C ALA A 154 20.43 3.22 10.54
N ASP A 155 21.38 2.30 10.35
CA ASP A 155 22.08 2.07 9.09
C ASP A 155 21.36 1.06 8.16
N LEU A 156 20.18 0.56 8.52
CA LEU A 156 19.37 -0.31 7.66
C LEU A 156 18.38 0.51 6.82
N SER A 157 18.42 0.34 5.50
CA SER A 157 17.44 0.90 4.57
C SER A 157 16.77 -0.18 3.73
N LEU A 158 15.47 -0.05 3.49
CA LEU A 158 14.69 -0.92 2.61
C LEU A 158 13.91 -0.05 1.63
N ASP A 159 14.15 -0.24 0.34
CA ASP A 159 13.39 0.40 -0.74
C ASP A 159 12.24 -0.50 -1.16
N GLU A 160 11.01 -0.06 -0.93
CA GLU A 160 9.79 -0.81 -1.22
C GLU A 160 9.53 -0.96 -2.73
N LEU A 161 10.14 -0.13 -3.58
CA LEU A 161 9.95 -0.15 -5.04
C LEU A 161 10.92 -1.10 -5.71
N THR A 162 12.21 -0.93 -5.45
CA THR A 162 13.26 -1.77 -6.04
C THR A 162 13.35 -3.12 -5.34
N ARG A 163 12.71 -3.25 -4.16
CA ARG A 163 12.88 -4.36 -3.22
C ARG A 163 14.33 -4.53 -2.79
N GLU A 164 15.11 -3.46 -2.86
CA GLU A 164 16.51 -3.44 -2.45
C GLU A 164 16.59 -3.20 -0.94
N VAL A 165 17.43 -3.97 -0.27
CA VAL A 165 17.72 -3.80 1.16
C VAL A 165 19.21 -3.58 1.33
N ARG A 166 19.57 -2.56 2.11
CA ARG A 166 20.98 -2.24 2.41
C ARG A 166 21.19 -2.11 3.90
N ARG A 167 22.34 -2.58 4.38
CA ARG A 167 22.83 -2.36 5.74
C ARG A 167 24.15 -1.60 5.65
N GLY A 168 24.15 -0.33 6.01
CA GLY A 168 25.20 0.62 5.65
C GLY A 168 25.28 0.72 4.12
N ASP A 169 26.48 0.49 3.58
CA ASP A 169 26.69 0.50 2.13
C ASP A 169 26.49 -0.87 1.45
N GLU A 170 26.28 -1.95 2.21
CA GLU A 170 26.19 -3.32 1.70
C GLU A 170 24.76 -3.73 1.34
N LEU A 171 24.59 -4.40 0.20
CA LEU A 171 23.32 -5.02 -0.21
C LEU A 171 23.05 -6.29 0.61
N VAL A 172 21.79 -6.48 0.99
CA VAL A 172 21.32 -7.64 1.75
C VAL A 172 20.32 -8.42 0.90
N ASP A 173 20.71 -9.61 0.45
CA ASP A 173 19.85 -10.46 -0.36
C ASP A 173 18.77 -11.15 0.49
N LEU A 174 17.51 -10.77 0.28
CA LEU A 174 16.35 -11.36 0.94
C LEU A 174 15.48 -12.15 -0.03
N THR A 175 14.93 -13.27 0.45
CA THR A 175 13.82 -13.95 -0.22
C THR A 175 12.54 -13.11 -0.10
N PRO A 176 11.48 -13.38 -0.91
CA PRO A 176 10.26 -12.59 -0.85
C PRO A 176 9.63 -12.50 0.55
N THR A 177 9.50 -13.63 1.25
CA THR A 177 8.92 -13.67 2.60
C THR A 177 9.82 -13.00 3.65
N GLU A 178 11.14 -13.10 3.53
CA GLU A 178 12.06 -12.35 4.40
C GLU A 178 11.92 -10.84 4.19
N PHE A 179 11.81 -10.40 2.94
CA PHE A 179 11.59 -9.00 2.60
C PHE A 179 10.27 -8.49 3.18
N ASP A 180 9.17 -9.23 3.00
CA ASP A 180 7.86 -8.81 3.50
C ASP A 180 7.82 -8.75 5.03
N LEU A 181 8.48 -9.70 5.71
CA LEU A 181 8.67 -9.66 7.16
C LEU A 181 9.49 -8.44 7.59
N LEU A 182 10.62 -8.17 6.93
CA LEU A 182 11.48 -7.04 7.28
C LEU A 182 10.75 -5.70 7.07
N ARG A 183 10.06 -5.57 5.94
CA ARG A 183 9.22 -4.41 5.61
C ARG A 183 8.17 -4.19 6.68
N PHE A 184 7.43 -5.23 7.07
CA PHE A 184 6.43 -5.14 8.12
C PHE A 184 7.02 -4.70 9.47
N LEU A 185 8.19 -5.25 9.85
CA LEU A 185 8.89 -4.81 11.06
C LEU A 185 9.31 -3.34 10.97
N MET A 186 9.90 -2.90 9.85
CA MET A 186 10.40 -1.53 9.65
C MET A 186 9.29 -0.49 9.59
N GLN A 187 8.12 -0.83 9.02
CA GLN A 187 6.92 0.02 9.07
C GLN A 187 6.42 0.21 10.51
N ASN A 188 6.67 -0.77 11.37
CA ASN A 188 6.33 -0.76 12.79
C ASN A 188 7.55 -0.45 13.68
N ALA A 189 8.53 0.31 13.18
CA ALA A 189 9.75 0.59 13.92
C ALA A 189 9.44 1.19 15.31
N ARG A 190 10.16 0.70 16.32
CA ARG A 190 10.01 1.02 17.76
C ARG A 190 8.74 0.50 18.42
N ALA A 191 7.75 0.00 17.67
CA ALA A 191 6.58 -0.67 18.22
C ALA A 191 6.81 -2.18 18.34
N VAL A 192 6.22 -2.81 19.36
CA VAL A 192 6.27 -4.27 19.50
C VAL A 192 5.15 -4.88 18.68
N VAL A 193 5.49 -5.69 17.70
CA VAL A 193 4.52 -6.47 16.91
C VAL A 193 4.49 -7.91 17.40
N SER A 194 3.28 -8.43 17.62
CA SER A 194 3.07 -9.79 18.11
C SER A 194 3.27 -10.84 17.01
N LYS A 195 3.51 -12.09 17.41
CA LYS A 195 3.61 -13.21 16.45
C LYS A 195 2.33 -13.40 15.63
N ALA A 196 1.18 -13.18 16.25
CA ALA A 196 -0.12 -13.27 15.58
C ALA A 196 -0.26 -12.20 14.50
N GLN A 197 0.10 -10.95 14.79
CA GLN A 197 0.09 -9.85 13.82
C GLN A 197 1.06 -10.12 12.65
N ILE A 198 2.26 -10.62 12.97
CA ILE A 198 3.24 -10.97 11.94
C ILE A 198 2.69 -12.10 11.04
N LEU A 199 2.11 -13.14 11.63
CA LEU A 199 1.50 -14.24 10.86
C LEU A 199 0.40 -13.73 9.94
N ASP A 200 -0.56 -12.99 10.49
CA ASP A 200 -1.71 -12.47 9.75
C ASP A 200 -1.30 -11.57 8.57
N ARG A 201 -0.27 -10.73 8.77
CA ARG A 201 0.12 -9.72 7.79
C ARG A 201 1.13 -10.19 6.74
N VAL A 202 1.97 -11.17 7.07
CA VAL A 202 3.06 -11.65 6.19
C VAL A 202 2.73 -13.01 5.57
N TRP A 203 1.84 -13.80 6.18
CA TRP A 203 1.40 -15.11 5.67
C TRP A 203 -0.11 -15.13 5.45
N HIS A 204 -0.54 -15.31 4.20
CA HIS A 204 -1.96 -15.52 3.90
C HIS A 204 -2.44 -16.88 4.43
N TYR A 205 -3.63 -16.88 5.02
CA TYR A 205 -4.24 -17.93 5.83
C TYR A 205 -4.24 -19.32 5.15
N ASP A 206 -3.31 -20.21 5.55
CA ASP A 206 -3.52 -21.66 5.68
C ASP A 206 -2.37 -22.38 6.44
N PHE A 207 -1.71 -21.69 7.39
CA PHE A 207 -0.54 -22.24 8.11
C PHE A 207 -0.93 -22.94 9.42
N SER A 208 -1.84 -23.90 9.34
CA SER A 208 -2.33 -24.70 10.49
C SER A 208 -1.30 -25.65 11.11
N GLY A 209 0.00 -25.56 10.76
CA GLY A 209 0.96 -26.64 11.03
C GLY A 209 2.33 -26.31 11.61
N ARG A 210 2.79 -25.04 11.71
CA ARG A 210 4.12 -24.74 12.29
C ARG A 210 4.10 -23.52 13.20
N SER A 211 3.95 -23.76 14.50
CA SER A 211 3.96 -22.76 15.57
C SER A 211 5.24 -21.91 15.68
N ASN A 212 6.29 -22.19 14.90
CA ASN A 212 7.62 -21.58 15.00
C ASN A 212 8.13 -20.90 13.72
N ILE A 213 7.29 -20.72 12.70
CA ILE A 213 7.74 -20.16 11.41
C ILE A 213 8.19 -18.69 11.55
N VAL A 214 7.52 -17.91 12.39
CA VAL A 214 7.91 -16.50 12.63
C VAL A 214 9.32 -16.45 13.25
N GLU A 215 9.58 -17.27 14.26
CA GLU A 215 10.87 -17.40 14.91
C GLU A 215 11.97 -17.80 13.93
N GLN A 216 11.67 -18.75 13.04
CA GLN A 216 12.58 -19.21 12.01
C GLN A 216 12.97 -18.07 11.07
N TYR A 217 11.99 -17.34 10.53
CA TYR A 217 12.24 -16.23 9.60
C TYR A 217 12.86 -15.01 10.28
N VAL A 218 12.52 -14.71 11.54
CA VAL A 218 13.24 -13.70 12.32
C VAL A 218 14.71 -14.13 12.52
N GLY A 219 14.95 -15.42 12.77
CA GLY A 219 16.30 -15.96 12.84
C GLY A 219 17.07 -15.79 11.51
N TYR A 220 16.39 -15.97 10.38
CA TYR A 220 16.99 -15.77 9.05
C TYR A 220 17.34 -14.31 8.80
N LEU A 221 16.40 -13.40 9.08
CA LEU A 221 16.63 -11.96 8.98
C LEU A 221 17.81 -11.51 9.84
N ARG A 222 17.88 -11.91 11.10
CA ARG A 222 19.01 -11.55 11.99
C ARG A 222 20.35 -11.98 11.42
N ARG A 223 20.43 -13.18 10.85
CA ARG A 223 21.68 -13.67 10.22
C ARG A 223 22.09 -12.88 8.98
N LYS A 224 21.17 -12.17 8.34
CA LYS A 224 21.45 -11.36 7.15
C LYS A 224 21.63 -9.88 7.46
N VAL A 225 20.86 -9.37 8.41
CA VAL A 225 20.75 -7.92 8.72
C VAL A 225 21.60 -7.53 9.93
N ASP A 226 21.73 -8.41 10.92
CA ASP A 226 22.41 -8.14 12.20
C ASP A 226 23.73 -8.91 12.34
N ALA A 227 24.17 -9.64 11.32
CA ALA A 227 25.43 -10.39 11.38
C ALA A 227 26.63 -9.47 11.57
N GLU A 228 27.43 -9.74 12.61
CA GLU A 228 28.65 -8.99 12.97
C GLU A 228 28.43 -7.49 13.21
N ARG A 229 27.17 -7.06 13.40
CA ARG A 229 26.75 -5.68 13.58
C ARG A 229 25.89 -5.54 14.82
N GLU A 230 25.62 -4.29 15.22
CA GLU A 230 24.75 -4.05 16.36
C GLU A 230 23.29 -4.45 16.02
N PRO A 231 22.66 -5.33 16.81
CA PRO A 231 21.36 -5.89 16.44
C PRO A 231 20.25 -4.83 16.41
N LEU A 232 19.48 -4.79 15.33
CA LEU A 232 18.29 -3.94 15.21
C LEU A 232 17.01 -4.70 15.56
N ILE A 233 16.96 -6.01 15.33
CA ILE A 233 15.76 -6.82 15.53
C ILE A 233 15.82 -7.47 16.91
N HIS A 234 14.97 -7.03 17.84
CA HIS A 234 14.94 -7.52 19.22
C HIS A 234 13.69 -8.36 19.51
N THR A 235 13.84 -9.32 20.42
CA THR A 235 12.73 -10.13 20.92
C THR A 235 12.25 -9.57 22.25
N VAL A 236 10.95 -9.27 22.34
CA VAL A 236 10.28 -8.93 23.59
C VAL A 236 9.60 -10.20 24.09
N ARG A 237 10.21 -10.86 25.08
CA ARG A 237 9.76 -12.17 25.59
C ARG A 237 8.29 -12.13 25.99
N GLY A 238 7.52 -13.11 25.50
CA GLY A 238 6.08 -13.24 25.76
C GLY A 238 5.19 -12.28 24.96
N VAL A 239 5.74 -11.34 24.19
CA VAL A 239 4.97 -10.33 23.45
C VAL A 239 5.19 -10.44 21.95
N GLY A 240 6.45 -10.41 21.49
CA GLY A 240 6.75 -10.42 20.06
C GLY A 240 8.12 -9.86 19.70
N TYR A 241 8.19 -9.04 18.66
CA TYR A 241 9.42 -8.49 18.11
C TYR A 241 9.32 -6.98 17.91
N VAL A 242 10.47 -6.31 17.94
CA VAL A 242 10.58 -4.88 17.64
C VAL A 242 11.86 -4.66 16.85
N ILE A 243 11.79 -3.82 15.81
CA ILE A 243 12.98 -3.29 15.16
C ILE A 243 13.22 -1.86 15.64
N ARG A 244 14.43 -1.54 16.07
CA ARG A 244 14.79 -0.19 16.54
C ARG A 244 16.30 0.01 16.44
N ALA A 245 16.71 1.28 16.40
CA ALA A 245 18.11 1.63 16.56
C ALA A 245 18.64 1.15 17.93
N PRO A 246 19.92 0.74 18.02
CA PRO A 246 20.53 0.38 19.28
C PRO A 246 20.50 1.58 20.22
N ARG A 247 20.24 1.32 21.50
CA ARG A 247 20.43 2.36 22.53
C ARG A 247 21.87 2.28 23.02
N PRO A 248 22.57 3.41 23.21
CA PRO A 248 23.88 3.38 23.86
C PRO A 248 23.75 2.70 25.24
N GLY A 249 24.31 1.50 25.37
CA GLY A 249 24.25 0.65 26.56
C GLY A 249 23.62 -0.75 26.39
N ASP A 250 23.05 -1.10 25.23
CA ASP A 250 22.43 -2.41 24.97
C ASP A 250 23.43 -3.53 24.57
N SER A 251 24.74 -3.34 24.80
CA SER A 251 25.76 -4.39 24.64
C SER A 251 25.45 -5.55 25.60
N SER A 252 24.81 -6.59 25.08
CA SER A 252 24.45 -7.77 25.84
C SER A 252 25.66 -8.70 25.96
N GLY A 253 25.98 -9.07 27.19
CA GLY A 253 26.70 -10.31 27.49
C GLY A 253 25.79 -11.53 27.38
#